data_AF-A0A1X7KRB4-F1
#
_entry.id   AF-A0A1X7KRB4-F1
#
_cell.length_a   1.000
_cell.length_b   1.000
_cell.length_c   1.000
_cell.angle_alpha   90.00
_cell.angle_beta   90.00
_cell.angle_gamma   90.00
#
_symmetry.space_group_name_H-M   'P 1'
#
loop_
_entity.id
_entity.type
_entity.pdbx_description
1 polymer ?
#
loop_
_entity_poly.entity_id
_entity_poly.type
_entity_poly.pdbx_seq_one_letter_code
_entity_poly.pdbx_strand_id
1 'polypeptide(L)'
;MKKCNMLKKGLLIAFIASSITAVPVSAAPSESFIPQTSGSLDVLNINENVVESEVMTFDEMAAHMAENENISLTEAEKILLGNRNQNSISSSEVSPLAATYRTYTTTLTVATFYKPTLNFYCETSEWGNYRGIVKVLNTTMNRQYLGTSKHFGGTIFVHLESANKIHWIVEGDFYDNGTTTYTLGAEFPLKAGFAGNVNFSISHSENHYKYFYDTGDYMLYRE
;
A
#
# COMPACT_ATOMS: atom_id res chain seq x y z
N MET A 1 -82.65 -2.51 3.65
CA MET A 1 -82.40 -2.44 5.12
C MET A 1 -81.23 -1.49 5.33
N LYS A 2 -81.45 -0.25 5.81
CA LYS A 2 -81.33 0.18 7.24
C LYS A 2 -79.99 -0.27 7.85
N LYS A 3 -79.13 0.56 8.44
CA LYS A 3 -79.19 1.96 8.89
C LYS A 3 -77.74 2.38 9.26
N CYS A 4 -77.37 3.61 8.92
CA CYS A 4 -76.23 4.34 9.49
C CYS A 4 -76.46 4.62 11.00
N ASN A 5 -75.39 4.60 11.81
CA ASN A 5 -75.26 5.15 13.18
C ASN A 5 -73.80 4.91 13.62
N MET A 6 -73.08 5.74 14.38
CA MET A 6 -73.33 7.05 14.97
C MET A 6 -71.99 7.65 15.38
N LEU A 7 -71.88 8.96 15.19
CA LEU A 7 -70.92 9.85 15.83
C LEU A 7 -71.12 9.84 17.35
N LYS A 8 -70.04 9.79 18.15
CA LYS A 8 -70.05 10.37 19.51
C LYS A 8 -68.79 11.19 19.76
N LYS A 9 -69.05 12.44 20.13
CA LYS A 9 -68.15 13.50 20.52
C LYS A 9 -67.39 13.15 21.80
N GLY A 10 -66.15 13.62 21.90
CA GLY A 10 -65.37 13.68 23.13
C GLY A 10 -64.28 14.73 23.00
N LEU A 11 -64.64 15.99 23.22
CA LEU A 11 -63.72 17.12 23.37
C LEU A 11 -63.20 17.10 24.81
N LEU A 12 -61.89 16.96 25.01
CA LEU A 12 -61.23 17.34 26.26
C LEU A 12 -59.99 18.17 25.91
N ILE A 13 -60.02 19.44 26.31
CA ILE A 13 -58.89 20.37 26.29
C ILE A 13 -58.36 20.43 27.72
N ALA A 14 -57.07 20.13 27.93
CA ALA A 14 -56.30 20.68 29.05
C ALA A 14 -54.78 20.54 28.88
N PHE A 15 -54.12 21.70 28.77
CA PHE A 15 -52.85 22.11 29.40
C PHE A 15 -51.54 21.32 29.17
N ILE A 16 -50.75 21.87 28.23
CA ILE A 16 -49.32 22.24 28.29
C ILE A 16 -48.48 21.64 29.44
N ALA A 17 -47.49 20.84 29.08
CA ALA A 17 -46.19 20.83 29.74
C ALA A 17 -45.08 20.74 28.70
N SER A 18 -44.26 21.79 28.67
CA SER A 18 -43.01 21.92 27.92
C SER A 18 -42.00 20.87 28.39
N SER A 19 -41.47 20.08 27.46
CA SER A 19 -40.18 19.40 27.62
C SER A 19 -39.40 19.50 26.31
N ILE A 20 -38.64 20.59 26.19
CA ILE A 20 -37.50 20.64 25.27
C ILE A 20 -36.50 19.62 25.79
N THR A 21 -36.41 18.46 25.14
CA THR A 21 -35.29 17.55 25.34
C THR A 21 -34.07 18.18 24.67
N ALA A 22 -33.24 18.83 25.49
CA ALA A 22 -31.89 19.20 25.09
C ALA A 22 -31.12 17.90 24.78
N VAL A 23 -30.87 17.65 23.50
CA VAL A 23 -29.84 16.69 23.09
C VAL A 23 -28.49 17.25 23.53
N PRO A 24 -27.65 16.49 24.26
CA PRO A 24 -26.28 16.90 24.47
C PRO A 24 -25.58 16.87 23.13
N VAL A 25 -25.28 18.05 22.58
CA VAL A 25 -24.26 18.21 21.55
C VAL A 25 -22.95 17.82 22.20
N SER A 26 -22.50 16.59 21.96
CA SER A 26 -21.11 16.22 22.19
C SER A 26 -20.29 17.02 21.20
N ALA A 27 -19.55 18.01 21.68
CA ALA A 27 -18.52 18.68 20.91
C ALA A 27 -17.42 17.65 20.63
N ALA A 28 -17.42 17.10 19.42
CA ALA A 28 -16.24 16.41 18.92
C ALA A 28 -15.07 17.40 18.96
N PRO A 29 -13.88 16.99 19.44
CA PRO A 29 -12.71 17.84 19.38
C PRO A 29 -12.47 18.24 17.92
N SER A 30 -12.32 19.53 17.68
CA SER A 30 -11.93 20.07 16.38
C SER A 30 -10.66 19.37 15.93
N GLU A 31 -10.75 18.57 14.88
CA GLU A 31 -9.57 18.08 14.18
C GLU A 31 -8.76 19.30 13.76
N SER A 32 -7.59 19.44 14.36
CA SER A 32 -6.62 20.43 13.95
C SER A 32 -6.27 20.16 12.50
N PHE A 33 -6.73 21.04 11.62
CA PHE A 33 -6.27 21.11 10.24
C PHE A 33 -4.77 21.38 10.29
N ILE A 34 -3.94 20.33 10.17
CA ILE A 34 -2.52 20.51 9.93
C ILE A 34 -2.43 21.13 8.54
N PRO A 35 -1.92 22.36 8.38
CA PRO A 35 -1.71 22.93 7.06
C PRO A 35 -0.85 21.96 6.28
N GLN A 36 -1.28 21.57 5.08
CA GLN A 36 -0.43 20.87 4.14
C GLN A 36 0.85 21.69 4.01
N THR A 37 1.93 21.18 4.60
CA THR A 37 3.27 21.65 4.32
C THR A 37 3.37 21.66 2.81
N SER A 38 3.55 22.85 2.23
CA SER A 38 3.73 22.98 0.79
C SER A 38 4.91 22.09 0.42
N GLY A 39 4.59 20.94 -0.18
CA GLY A 39 5.58 19.97 -0.59
C GLY A 39 6.53 20.71 -1.50
N SER A 40 7.82 20.67 -1.14
CA SER A 40 8.88 21.00 -2.07
C SER A 40 8.56 20.30 -3.38
N LEU A 41 8.38 21.07 -4.46
CA LEU A 41 8.36 20.50 -5.79
C LEU A 41 9.72 19.83 -5.97
N ASP A 42 9.78 18.52 -5.76
CA ASP A 42 10.97 17.76 -6.09
C ASP A 42 11.04 17.70 -7.61
N VAL A 43 11.78 18.63 -8.19
CA VAL A 43 12.00 18.78 -9.64
C VAL A 43 12.68 17.52 -10.23
N LEU A 44 13.05 16.55 -9.38
CA LEU A 44 13.62 15.26 -9.76
C LEU A 44 12.61 14.11 -9.81
N ASN A 45 11.39 14.24 -9.25
CA ASN A 45 10.41 13.18 -9.37
C ASN A 45 9.75 13.21 -10.75
N ILE A 46 10.41 12.55 -11.70
CA ILE A 46 9.96 12.39 -13.09
C ILE A 46 8.86 11.34 -13.26
N ASN A 47 8.47 10.66 -12.19
CA ASN A 47 7.47 9.60 -12.22
C ASN A 47 6.14 10.17 -11.72
N GLU A 48 5.22 10.53 -12.64
CA GLU A 48 3.94 11.18 -12.27
C GLU A 48 3.09 10.37 -11.27
N ASN A 49 3.29 9.05 -11.20
CA ASN A 49 2.51 8.13 -10.37
C ASN A 49 3.37 7.32 -9.38
N VAL A 50 4.60 7.74 -9.09
CA VAL A 50 5.46 7.07 -8.11
C VAL A 50 5.84 8.00 -6.97
N VAL A 51 5.62 7.51 -5.74
CA VAL A 51 6.03 8.17 -4.51
C VAL A 51 7.30 7.50 -4.02
N GLU A 52 8.35 8.31 -3.83
CA GLU A 52 9.59 7.90 -3.21
C GLU A 52 9.56 8.27 -1.72
N SER A 53 10.02 7.36 -0.85
CA SER A 53 10.18 7.64 0.58
C SER A 53 11.45 8.43 0.89
N GLU A 54 11.48 9.05 2.06
CA GLU A 54 12.72 9.45 2.70
C GLU A 54 13.68 8.26 2.88
N VAL A 55 14.97 8.55 3.08
CA VAL A 55 15.98 7.54 3.39
C VAL A 55 15.68 6.94 4.75
N MET A 56 15.68 5.61 4.82
CA MET A 56 15.53 4.83 6.03
C MET A 56 16.80 4.05 6.37
N THR A 57 17.01 3.87 7.66
CA THR A 57 17.93 2.86 8.22
C THR A 57 17.31 1.46 8.14
N PHE A 58 18.10 0.44 8.49
CA PHE A 58 17.62 -0.95 8.54
C PHE A 58 16.39 -1.11 9.46
N ASP A 59 16.45 -0.57 10.68
CA ASP A 59 15.39 -0.71 11.68
C ASP A 59 14.11 0.03 11.25
N GLU A 60 14.26 1.23 10.69
CA GLU A 60 13.13 2.02 10.16
C GLU A 60 12.46 1.30 8.98
N MET A 61 13.26 0.74 8.07
CA MET A 61 12.73 -0.04 6.95
C MET A 61 12.02 -1.31 7.42
N ALA A 62 12.58 -2.01 8.42
CA ALA A 62 11.97 -3.21 8.98
C ALA A 62 10.61 -2.88 9.65
N ALA A 63 10.56 -1.79 10.42
CA ALA A 63 9.34 -1.31 11.05
C ALA A 63 8.29 -0.89 10.01
N HIS A 64 8.71 -0.13 8.99
CA HIS A 64 7.84 0.32 7.90
C HIS A 64 7.27 -0.87 7.10
N MET A 65 8.07 -1.88 6.80
CA MET A 65 7.61 -3.10 6.13
C MET A 65 6.66 -3.90 7.03
N ALA A 66 6.98 -4.05 8.32
CA ALA A 66 6.13 -4.78 9.27
C ALA A 66 4.72 -4.18 9.38
N GLU A 67 4.64 -2.84 9.46
CA GLU A 67 3.37 -2.12 9.51
C GLU A 67 2.58 -2.26 8.20
N ASN A 68 3.21 -1.94 7.06
CA ASN A 68 2.51 -1.93 5.76
C ASN A 68 2.07 -3.31 5.30
N GLU A 69 2.86 -4.34 5.58
CA GLU A 69 2.60 -5.72 5.16
C GLU A 69 1.87 -6.54 6.23
N ASN A 70 1.61 -5.95 7.41
CA ASN A 70 1.01 -6.62 8.55
C ASN A 70 1.74 -7.93 8.92
N ILE A 71 3.07 -7.88 8.94
CA ILE A 71 3.97 -8.97 9.35
C ILE A 71 4.70 -8.60 10.65
N SER A 72 5.27 -9.59 11.33
CA SER A 72 6.09 -9.30 12.51
C SER A 72 7.38 -8.57 12.13
N LEU A 73 7.91 -7.72 13.02
CA LEU A 73 9.19 -7.04 12.83
C LEU A 73 10.31 -8.02 12.50
N THR A 74 10.40 -9.14 13.23
CA THR A 74 11.40 -10.19 12.98
C THR A 74 11.27 -10.83 11.60
N GLU A 75 10.06 -10.89 11.03
CA GLU A 75 9.86 -11.40 9.68
C GLU A 75 10.33 -10.37 8.64
N ALA A 76 10.02 -9.08 8.85
CA ALA A 76 10.53 -7.99 8.03
C ALA A 76 12.07 -7.96 8.05
N GLU A 77 12.69 -8.07 9.22
CA GLU A 77 14.15 -8.15 9.37
C GLU A 77 14.74 -9.31 8.58
N LYS A 78 14.14 -10.51 8.62
CA LYS A 78 14.60 -11.66 7.83
C LYS A 78 14.50 -11.39 6.34
N ILE A 79 13.43 -10.76 5.86
CA ILE A 79 13.28 -10.37 4.46
C ILE A 79 14.41 -9.40 4.06
N LEU A 80 14.69 -8.39 4.88
CA LEU A 80 15.74 -7.41 4.61
C LEU A 80 17.15 -8.03 4.65
N LEU A 81 17.39 -8.97 5.56
CA LEU A 81 18.63 -9.72 5.65
C LEU A 81 18.80 -10.70 4.48
N GLY A 82 17.69 -11.24 3.96
CA GLY A 82 17.67 -12.23 2.89
C GLY A 82 18.50 -13.48 3.22
N ASN A 83 18.95 -14.20 2.19
CA ASN A 83 19.82 -15.37 2.32
C ASN A 83 21.30 -15.01 2.58
N ARG A 84 21.60 -13.85 3.19
CA ARG A 84 22.99 -13.48 3.51
C ARG A 84 23.55 -14.49 4.50
N ASN A 85 24.43 -15.36 4.02
CA ASN A 85 25.27 -16.17 4.89
C ASN A 85 26.16 -15.20 5.69
N GLN A 86 25.89 -15.07 6.99
CA GLN A 86 26.68 -14.26 7.94
C GLN A 86 28.19 -14.62 7.91
N ASN A 87 28.54 -15.82 7.40
CA ASN A 87 29.91 -16.31 7.24
C ASN A 87 30.56 -16.00 5.88
N SER A 88 29.89 -15.29 4.98
CA SER A 88 30.35 -14.98 3.63
C SER A 88 29.91 -13.56 3.22
N ILE A 89 30.27 -12.57 4.01
CA ILE A 89 30.32 -11.19 3.51
C ILE A 89 31.50 -11.15 2.53
N SER A 90 31.20 -11.21 1.23
CA SER A 90 32.18 -10.80 0.22
C SER A 90 32.57 -9.36 0.56
N SER A 91 33.87 -9.03 0.51
CA SER A 91 34.45 -7.73 0.92
C SER A 91 33.89 -6.49 0.18
N SER A 92 32.94 -6.68 -0.72
CA SER A 92 32.31 -5.69 -1.59
C SER A 92 30.85 -5.36 -1.25
N GLU A 93 30.22 -6.08 -0.31
CA GLU A 93 28.84 -5.76 0.12
C GLU A 93 28.84 -4.96 1.43
N VAL A 94 28.08 -3.85 1.45
CA VAL A 94 27.82 -3.09 2.68
C VAL A 94 26.98 -3.96 3.62
N SER A 95 27.32 -3.95 4.91
CA SER A 95 26.50 -4.60 5.93
C SER A 95 25.05 -4.06 5.84
N PRO A 96 24.00 -4.90 5.93
CA PRO A 96 22.62 -4.43 5.95
C PRO A 96 22.39 -3.32 6.99
N LEU A 97 23.07 -3.40 8.14
CA LEU A 97 22.95 -2.41 9.21
C LEU A 97 23.58 -1.04 8.88
N ALA A 98 24.43 -0.98 7.86
CA ALA A 98 25.09 0.25 7.39
C ALA A 98 24.58 0.70 6.02
N ALA A 99 23.65 -0.03 5.42
CA ALA A 99 23.05 0.32 4.14
C ALA A 99 21.92 1.33 4.34
N THR A 100 21.58 2.04 3.26
CA THR A 100 20.45 2.97 3.21
C THR A 100 19.30 2.32 2.45
N TYR A 101 18.07 2.64 2.83
CA TYR A 101 16.88 2.00 2.29
C TYR A 101 15.84 3.03 1.86
N ARG A 102 15.07 2.70 0.82
CA ARG A 102 13.91 3.49 0.37
C ARG A 102 12.81 2.57 -0.12
N THR A 103 11.57 3.05 -0.05
CA THR A 103 10.46 2.46 -0.79
C THR A 103 10.09 3.32 -1.98
N TYR A 104 9.76 2.65 -3.08
CA TYR A 104 9.16 3.27 -4.25
C TYR A 104 7.76 2.69 -4.42
N THR A 105 6.75 3.55 -4.43
CA THR A 105 5.35 3.14 -4.41
C THR A 105 4.63 3.68 -5.63
N THR A 106 4.08 2.79 -6.46
CA THR A 106 3.25 3.17 -7.60
C THR A 106 1.79 2.83 -7.36
N THR A 107 0.89 3.71 -7.83
CA THR A 107 -0.55 3.50 -7.71
C THR A 107 -1.07 2.75 -8.94
N LEU A 108 -1.74 1.62 -8.71
CA LEU A 108 -2.37 0.82 -9.74
C LEU A 108 -3.83 1.25 -9.90
N THR A 109 -4.23 1.80 -11.05
CA THR A 109 -5.62 2.22 -11.28
C THR A 109 -6.45 1.05 -11.79
N VAL A 110 -6.85 0.14 -10.89
CA VAL A 110 -7.68 -1.03 -11.23
C VAL A 110 -9.08 -0.61 -11.66
N ALA A 111 -9.69 0.34 -10.93
CA ALA A 111 -10.96 0.96 -11.27
C ALA A 111 -11.01 2.41 -10.78
N THR A 112 -11.99 3.18 -11.22
CA THR A 112 -12.18 4.59 -10.80
C THR A 112 -12.16 4.76 -9.27
N PHE A 113 -12.74 3.81 -8.53
CA PHE A 113 -12.87 3.84 -7.07
C PHE A 113 -12.03 2.78 -6.34
N TYR A 114 -11.12 2.10 -7.03
CA TYR A 114 -10.24 1.12 -6.42
C TYR A 114 -8.83 1.23 -7.00
N LYS A 115 -7.90 1.73 -6.18
CA LYS A 115 -6.54 2.06 -6.59
C LYS A 115 -5.52 1.51 -5.58
N PRO A 116 -5.24 0.20 -5.59
CA PRO A 116 -4.21 -0.37 -4.73
C PRO A 116 -2.82 0.16 -5.10
N THR A 117 -1.84 -0.11 -4.25
CA THR A 117 -0.45 0.34 -4.47
C THR A 117 0.50 -0.85 -4.59
N LEU A 118 1.51 -0.68 -5.44
CA LEU A 118 2.62 -1.60 -5.63
C LEU A 118 3.86 -0.98 -4.98
N ASN A 119 4.49 -1.71 -4.07
CA ASN A 119 5.59 -1.23 -3.24
C ASN A 119 6.87 -2.00 -3.56
N PHE A 120 7.94 -1.27 -3.88
CA PHE A 120 9.29 -1.81 -4.03
C PHE A 120 10.13 -1.45 -2.81
N TYR A 121 10.60 -2.44 -2.06
CA TYR A 121 11.49 -2.24 -0.92
C TYR A 121 12.93 -2.38 -1.38
N CYS A 122 13.69 -1.28 -1.32
CA CYS A 122 14.99 -1.22 -1.96
C CYS A 122 16.12 -0.91 -0.99
N GLU A 123 17.24 -1.61 -1.16
CA GLU A 123 18.54 -1.16 -0.69
C GLU A 123 19.09 -0.15 -1.70
N THR A 124 19.60 0.96 -1.21
CA THR A 124 20.09 2.09 -2.00
C THR A 124 21.52 2.42 -1.60
N SER A 125 22.25 3.06 -2.50
CA SER A 125 23.52 3.72 -2.20
C SER A 125 23.31 5.21 -2.45
N GLU A 126 23.57 6.02 -1.42
CA GLU A 126 23.29 7.45 -1.41
C GLU A 126 24.61 8.22 -1.25
N TRP A 127 24.86 9.21 -2.11
CA TRP A 127 26.00 10.13 -2.06
C TRP A 127 25.61 11.51 -2.59
N GLY A 128 25.54 12.49 -1.67
CA GLY A 128 25.07 13.84 -2.00
C GLY A 128 23.62 13.80 -2.51
N ASN A 129 23.39 14.33 -3.71
CA ASN A 129 22.08 14.29 -4.38
C ASN A 129 21.90 13.06 -5.26
N TYR A 130 22.89 12.17 -5.31
CA TYR A 130 22.85 10.97 -6.13
C TYR A 130 22.53 9.77 -5.25
N ARG A 131 21.53 9.02 -5.70
CA ARG A 131 21.14 7.70 -5.24
C ARG A 131 21.13 6.69 -6.37
N GLY A 132 21.42 5.43 -6.05
CA GLY A 132 21.26 4.30 -6.95
C GLY A 132 20.62 3.13 -6.22
N ILE A 133 19.76 2.39 -6.90
CA ILE A 133 19.14 1.17 -6.38
C ILE A 133 20.17 0.04 -6.46
N VAL A 134 20.58 -0.47 -5.30
CA VAL A 134 21.54 -1.57 -5.20
C VAL A 134 20.81 -2.90 -5.36
N LYS A 135 19.68 -3.05 -4.64
CA LYS A 135 18.84 -4.26 -4.67
C LYS A 135 17.37 -3.91 -4.53
N VAL A 136 16.50 -4.62 -5.24
CA VAL A 136 15.08 -4.76 -4.87
C VAL A 136 14.97 -5.96 -3.94
N LEU A 137 14.73 -5.71 -2.66
CA LEU A 137 14.70 -6.73 -1.61
C LEU A 137 13.39 -7.52 -1.62
N ASN A 138 12.29 -6.80 -1.79
CA ASN A 138 10.94 -7.34 -1.81
C ASN A 138 10.05 -6.46 -2.70
N THR A 139 8.99 -7.05 -3.23
CA THR A 139 7.91 -6.33 -3.92
C THR A 139 6.57 -6.86 -3.45
N THR A 140 5.70 -5.96 -3.03
CA THR A 140 4.39 -6.31 -2.46
C THR A 140 3.29 -5.43 -3.05
N MET A 141 2.04 -5.85 -2.85
CA MET A 141 0.88 -5.06 -3.24
C MET A 141 0.02 -4.79 -2.02
N ASN A 142 -0.07 -3.52 -1.62
CA ASN A 142 -1.04 -3.09 -0.64
C ASN A 142 -2.40 -2.91 -1.34
N ARG A 143 -3.29 -3.86 -1.06
CA ARG A 143 -4.61 -3.99 -1.68
C ARG A 143 -5.69 -3.13 -0.99
N GLN A 144 -5.35 -2.46 0.10
CA GLN A 144 -6.25 -1.58 0.83
C GLN A 144 -6.34 -0.22 0.14
N TYR A 145 -7.57 0.24 -0.13
CA TYR A 145 -7.84 1.57 -0.67
C TYR A 145 -9.17 2.10 -0.12
N LEU A 146 -9.14 3.23 0.59
CA LEU A 146 -10.33 3.90 1.15
C LEU A 146 -11.30 2.96 1.90
N GLY A 147 -10.77 2.09 2.76
CA GLY A 147 -11.58 1.13 3.53
C GLY A 147 -12.00 -0.12 2.76
N THR A 148 -11.69 -0.22 1.46
CA THR A 148 -11.97 -1.39 0.63
C THR A 148 -10.68 -2.17 0.38
N SER A 149 -10.75 -3.49 0.51
CA SER A 149 -9.69 -4.40 0.06
C SER A 149 -10.27 -5.42 -0.91
N LYS A 150 -9.43 -5.88 -1.85
CA LYS A 150 -9.74 -6.97 -2.77
C LYS A 150 -8.66 -8.04 -2.67
N HIS A 151 -9.02 -9.24 -3.10
CA HIS A 151 -8.09 -10.35 -3.21
C HIS A 151 -7.49 -10.36 -4.61
N PHE A 152 -6.19 -10.61 -4.70
CA PHE A 152 -5.48 -10.67 -5.98
C PHE A 152 -4.94 -12.08 -6.18
N GLY A 153 -5.07 -12.59 -7.41
CA GLY A 153 -4.41 -13.79 -7.89
C GLY A 153 -3.77 -13.49 -9.23
N GLY A 154 -2.48 -13.79 -9.38
CA GLY A 154 -1.70 -13.37 -10.55
C GLY A 154 -0.22 -13.26 -10.26
N THR A 155 0.50 -12.52 -11.09
CA THR A 155 1.95 -12.37 -11.01
C THR A 155 2.34 -10.90 -11.13
N ILE A 156 3.38 -10.53 -10.37
CA ILE A 156 4.10 -9.28 -10.52
C ILE A 156 5.49 -9.62 -11.04
N PHE A 157 5.78 -9.26 -12.27
CA PHE A 157 7.12 -9.30 -12.82
C PHE A 157 7.86 -8.02 -12.43
N VAL A 158 9.11 -8.16 -12.00
CA VAL A 158 9.97 -7.04 -11.62
C VAL A 158 11.34 -7.24 -12.24
N HIS A 159 11.87 -6.21 -12.89
CA HIS A 159 13.21 -6.19 -13.47
C HIS A 159 13.94 -4.93 -13.00
N LEU A 160 14.99 -5.11 -12.19
CA LEU A 160 15.92 -4.02 -11.89
C LEU A 160 16.89 -3.90 -13.08
N GLU A 161 16.49 -3.20 -14.13
CA GLU A 161 17.25 -3.08 -15.39
C GLU A 161 18.64 -2.48 -15.16
N SER A 162 18.71 -1.48 -14.29
CA SER A 162 19.95 -0.83 -13.86
C SER A 162 19.77 -0.25 -12.46
N ALA A 163 20.83 0.29 -11.87
CA ALA A 163 20.72 1.02 -10.61
C ALA A 163 19.79 2.26 -10.70
N ASN A 164 19.40 2.68 -11.91
CA ASN A 164 18.51 3.81 -12.14
C ASN A 164 17.05 3.41 -12.41
N LYS A 165 16.78 2.16 -12.81
CA LYS A 165 15.49 1.80 -13.42
C LYS A 165 14.94 0.46 -12.94
N ILE A 166 13.70 0.47 -12.46
CA ILE A 166 12.88 -0.72 -12.21
C ILE A 166 11.77 -0.76 -13.24
N HIS A 167 11.71 -1.83 -14.04
CA HIS A 167 10.56 -2.15 -14.88
C HIS A 167 9.66 -3.14 -14.16
N TRP A 168 8.35 -2.98 -14.29
CA TRP A 168 7.38 -3.89 -13.67
C TRP A 168 6.18 -4.17 -14.58
N ILE A 169 5.59 -5.34 -14.38
CA ILE A 169 4.33 -5.76 -14.99
C ILE A 169 3.49 -6.42 -13.90
N VAL A 170 2.25 -5.98 -13.74
CA VAL A 170 1.25 -6.65 -12.89
C VAL A 170 0.23 -7.27 -13.82
N GLU A 171 0.03 -8.58 -13.70
CA GLU A 171 -0.96 -9.31 -14.46
C GLU A 171 -1.74 -10.27 -13.56
N GLY A 172 -3.07 -10.17 -13.58
CA GLY A 172 -3.91 -11.09 -12.82
C GLY A 172 -5.34 -10.62 -12.65
N ASP A 173 -6.02 -11.20 -11.67
CA ASP A 173 -7.42 -10.97 -11.40
C ASP A 173 -7.62 -10.50 -9.95
N PHE A 174 -8.50 -9.51 -9.79
CA PHE A 174 -9.02 -9.09 -8.51
C PHE A 174 -10.37 -9.75 -8.24
N TYR A 175 -10.61 -10.10 -6.97
CA TYR A 175 -11.82 -10.73 -6.46
C TYR A 175 -12.32 -10.01 -5.21
N ASP A 176 -13.64 -10.00 -5.00
CA ASP A 176 -14.23 -9.41 -3.80
C ASP A 176 -13.99 -10.28 -2.56
N ASN A 177 -13.98 -11.60 -2.74
CA ASN A 177 -13.81 -12.57 -1.66
C ASN A 177 -12.67 -13.56 -1.97
N GLY A 178 -11.97 -13.99 -0.93
CA GLY A 178 -11.00 -15.07 -1.00
C GLY A 178 -9.94 -14.95 0.09
N THR A 179 -8.87 -15.70 -0.06
CA THR A 179 -7.65 -15.55 0.73
C THR A 179 -6.49 -15.46 -0.25
N THR A 180 -5.75 -14.36 -0.18
CA THR A 180 -4.56 -14.16 -1.02
C THR A 180 -3.32 -14.52 -0.22
N THR A 181 -2.50 -15.38 -0.79
CA THR A 181 -1.12 -15.61 -0.37
C THR A 181 -0.18 -15.16 -1.47
N TYR A 182 1.05 -14.82 -1.13
CA TYR A 182 2.06 -14.53 -2.13
C TYR A 182 3.38 -15.23 -1.79
N THR A 183 4.15 -15.50 -2.84
CA THR A 183 5.48 -16.10 -2.74
C THR A 183 6.43 -15.31 -3.62
N LEU A 184 7.56 -14.91 -3.04
CA LEU A 184 8.67 -14.32 -3.79
C LEU A 184 9.40 -15.38 -4.61
N GLY A 185 9.75 -15.04 -5.85
CA GLY A 185 10.62 -15.85 -6.69
C GLY A 185 12.01 -16.05 -6.07
N ALA A 186 12.69 -17.12 -6.47
CA ALA A 186 14.01 -17.47 -5.95
C ALA A 186 15.10 -16.44 -6.32
N GLU A 187 14.81 -15.55 -7.27
CA GLU A 187 15.70 -14.50 -7.75
C GLU A 187 15.80 -13.32 -6.77
N PHE A 188 14.86 -13.17 -5.83
CA PHE A 188 14.92 -12.10 -4.84
C PHE A 188 16.02 -12.37 -3.78
N PRO A 189 16.78 -11.34 -3.37
CA PRO A 189 16.71 -9.95 -3.79
C PRO A 189 17.30 -9.70 -5.20
N LEU A 190 16.64 -8.87 -6.01
CA LEU A 190 17.07 -8.56 -7.38
C LEU A 190 18.21 -7.55 -7.37
N LYS A 191 19.32 -7.89 -8.04
CA LYS A 191 20.43 -6.97 -8.35
C LYS A 191 20.22 -6.35 -9.74
N ALA A 192 20.95 -5.28 -10.05
CA ALA A 192 20.92 -4.67 -11.37
C ALA A 192 21.20 -5.70 -12.49
N GLY A 193 20.37 -5.68 -13.53
CA GLY A 193 20.36 -6.63 -14.65
C GLY A 193 19.56 -7.91 -14.40
N PHE A 194 18.92 -8.08 -13.23
CA PHE A 194 18.14 -9.28 -12.90
C PHE A 194 16.65 -8.97 -12.77
N ALA A 195 15.85 -9.95 -13.20
CA ALA A 195 14.41 -9.94 -13.08
C ALA A 195 13.91 -11.13 -12.26
N GLY A 196 12.74 -10.99 -11.66
CA GLY A 196 12.08 -12.02 -10.88
C GLY A 196 10.56 -11.83 -10.86
N ASN A 197 9.87 -12.81 -10.31
CA ASN A 197 8.42 -12.80 -10.21
C ASN A 197 7.98 -12.88 -8.76
N VAL A 198 6.90 -12.17 -8.43
CA VAL A 198 6.13 -12.38 -7.20
C VAL A 198 4.81 -13.00 -7.60
N ASN A 199 4.54 -14.21 -7.10
CA ASN A 199 3.36 -14.96 -7.48
C ASN A 199 2.31 -14.90 -6.38
N PHE A 200 1.10 -14.49 -6.74
CA PHE A 200 -0.06 -14.37 -5.87
C PHE A 200 -1.02 -15.52 -6.17
N SER A 201 -1.33 -16.29 -5.14
CA SER A 201 -2.33 -17.36 -5.21
C SER A 201 -3.57 -16.96 -4.44
N ILE A 202 -4.73 -17.29 -4.98
CA ILE A 202 -6.01 -17.09 -4.31
C ILE A 202 -6.68 -18.43 -4.03
N SER A 203 -7.19 -18.61 -2.82
CA SER A 203 -8.07 -19.71 -2.47
C SER A 203 -9.46 -19.16 -2.12
N HIS A 204 -10.49 -20.00 -2.28
CA HIS A 204 -11.90 -19.64 -2.03
C HIS A 204 -12.35 -18.37 -2.78
N SER A 205 -11.83 -18.17 -4.00
CA SER A 205 -12.14 -17.00 -4.81
C SER A 205 -13.59 -17.04 -5.26
N GLU A 206 -14.38 -16.04 -4.86
CA GLU A 206 -15.74 -15.83 -5.35
C GLU A 206 -15.88 -14.37 -5.77
N ASN A 207 -16.85 -14.10 -6.65
CA ASN A 207 -17.15 -12.75 -7.17
C ASN A 207 -15.91 -12.09 -7.78
N HIS A 208 -15.59 -12.51 -9.00
CA HIS A 208 -14.57 -11.85 -9.82
C HIS A 208 -14.90 -10.37 -9.95
N TYR A 209 -13.95 -9.52 -9.58
CA TYR A 209 -14.10 -8.08 -9.63
C TYR A 209 -13.62 -7.53 -10.98
N LYS A 210 -12.37 -7.84 -11.36
CA LYS A 210 -11.77 -7.34 -12.60
C LYS A 210 -10.46 -8.06 -12.94
N TYR A 211 -10.25 -8.35 -14.22
CA TYR A 211 -8.91 -8.60 -14.75
C TYR A 211 -8.10 -7.30 -14.77
N PHE A 212 -6.82 -7.39 -14.44
CA PHE A 212 -5.91 -6.27 -14.40
C PHE A 212 -4.59 -6.64 -15.07
N TYR A 213 -4.21 -5.80 -16.03
CA TYR A 213 -2.90 -5.78 -16.64
C TYR A 213 -2.41 -4.34 -16.65
N ASP A 214 -1.25 -4.10 -16.08
CA ASP A 214 -0.60 -2.81 -16.11
C ASP A 214 0.92 -2.98 -16.09
N THR A 215 1.62 -2.01 -16.66
CA THR A 215 3.07 -2.02 -16.74
C THR A 215 3.61 -0.62 -16.61
N GLY A 216 4.79 -0.49 -16.04
CA GLY A 216 5.44 0.79 -15.89
C GLY A 216 6.91 0.67 -15.62
N ASP A 217 7.53 1.84 -15.67
CA ASP A 217 8.91 2.05 -15.30
C ASP A 217 8.97 3.01 -14.12
N TYR A 218 9.87 2.73 -13.18
CA TYR A 218 10.34 3.71 -12.21
C TYR A 218 11.77 4.08 -12.55
N MET A 219 12.05 5.37 -12.71
CA MET A 219 13.40 5.88 -12.98
C MET A 219 13.81 6.91 -11.93
N LEU A 220 15.03 6.81 -11.40
CA LEU A 220 15.59 7.83 -10.49
C LEU A 220 15.98 9.11 -11.25
N TYR A 221 16.54 8.95 -12.45
CA TYR A 221 16.99 10.03 -13.31
C TYR A 221 16.55 9.82 -14.75
N ARG A 222 16.44 10.93 -15.47
CA ARG A 222 16.21 10.95 -16.91
C ARG A 222 17.47 10.49 -17.65
N GLU A 223 17.28 9.66 -18.67
CA GLU A 223 18.32 9.30 -19.64
C GLU A 223 18.66 10.45 -20.60
#